data_AF-A0A8T5S959-F1
#
_entry.id   AF-A0A8T5S959-F1
#
_cell.length_a   1.000
_cell.length_b   1.000
_cell.length_c   1.000
_cell.angle_alpha   90.00
_cell.angle_beta   90.00
_cell.angle_gamma   90.00
#
_symmetry.space_group_name_H-M   'P 1'
#
loop_
_entity.id
_entity.type
_entity.pdbx_description
1 polymer ?
#
loop_
_entity_poly.entity_id
_entity_poly.type
_entity_poly.pdbx_seq_one_letter_code
_entity_poly.pdbx_strand_id
1 'polypeptide(L)'
;MPKNKKTGWYEHLTVLIFAQGVWNEKDRAMVRTSLQNKRNKPTDNPYPFYLKLTHRKNPPEFADCELCHHLYQLFKEIWGSNDGSFYQGHHYLDFENDVKDMKDMAKLILSFEKVKKFYLLYVKGFSEIKTTVIKAMSLTELKEKLINKRCSLEEFIQILNRNEFKNRTIYEVTRY
;
A
#
# COMPACT_ATOMS: atom_id res chain seq x y z
N MET A 1 6.70 -18.51 -27.62
CA MET A 1 6.00 -17.97 -26.43
C MET A 1 6.31 -16.50 -26.30
N PRO A 2 5.30 -15.61 -26.22
CA PRO A 2 5.58 -14.19 -26.00
C PRO A 2 6.25 -14.03 -24.64
N LYS A 3 7.43 -13.40 -24.62
CA LYS A 3 8.09 -12.97 -23.39
C LYS A 3 7.18 -11.92 -22.75
N ASN A 4 6.43 -12.29 -21.72
CA ASN A 4 5.76 -11.31 -20.87
C ASN A 4 6.83 -10.33 -20.37
N LYS A 5 6.85 -9.11 -20.94
CA LYS A 5 7.73 -8.03 -20.48
C LYS A 5 7.42 -7.84 -19.00
N LYS A 6 8.42 -8.04 -18.13
CA LYS A 6 8.31 -7.81 -16.69
C LYS A 6 7.90 -6.34 -16.47
N THR A 7 6.62 -6.07 -16.19
CA THR A 7 6.10 -4.72 -15.90
C THR A 7 6.27 -4.31 -14.43
N GLY A 8 6.57 -5.28 -13.54
CA GLY A 8 6.57 -5.08 -12.09
C GLY A 8 7.58 -4.09 -11.51
N TRP A 9 8.52 -3.56 -12.30
CA TRP A 9 9.48 -2.55 -11.84
C TRP A 9 8.85 -1.15 -11.64
N TYR A 10 7.65 -0.96 -12.18
CA TYR A 10 6.98 0.34 -12.26
C TYR A 10 5.68 0.40 -11.49
N GLU A 11 5.39 -0.62 -10.67
CA GLU A 11 4.15 -0.75 -9.94
C GLU A 11 4.44 -0.64 -8.45
N HIS A 12 3.66 0.20 -7.76
CA HIS A 12 3.93 0.58 -6.38
C HIS A 12 2.71 0.32 -5.52
N LEU A 13 2.90 -0.47 -4.47
CA LEU A 13 1.90 -0.67 -3.43
C LEU A 13 2.40 0.01 -2.15
N THR A 14 1.56 0.88 -1.60
CA THR A 14 1.86 1.64 -0.39
C THR A 14 0.70 1.48 0.59
N VAL A 15 1.01 1.10 1.83
CA VAL A 15 0.04 0.94 2.92
C VAL A 15 0.56 1.65 4.17
N LEU A 16 -0.26 2.51 4.77
CA LEU A 16 0.05 3.21 6.02
C LEU A 16 -1.06 2.96 7.03
N ILE A 17 -0.71 2.39 8.17
CA ILE A 17 -1.65 2.01 9.23
C ILE A 17 -1.53 3.02 10.36
N PHE A 18 -2.64 3.59 10.80
CA PHE A 18 -2.69 4.59 11.86
C PHE A 18 -3.20 4.04 13.19
N ALA A 19 -2.54 4.49 14.24
CA ALA A 19 -2.98 4.31 15.60
C ALA A 19 -4.23 5.13 15.97
N GLN A 20 -5.02 4.58 16.88
CA GLN A 20 -5.89 5.32 17.78
C GLN A 20 -5.10 5.58 19.07
N GLY A 21 -4.64 6.83 19.25
CA GLY A 21 -3.74 7.21 20.34
C GLY A 21 -2.28 6.85 20.05
N VAL A 22 -1.48 6.67 21.10
CA VAL A 22 -0.05 6.28 20.99
C VAL A 22 0.06 4.75 21.05
N TRP A 23 0.85 4.16 20.16
CA TRP A 23 1.17 2.73 20.20
C TRP A 23 2.45 2.50 21.02
N ASN A 24 2.44 1.45 21.83
CA ASN A 24 3.70 0.90 22.35
C ASN A 24 4.30 -0.10 21.33
N GLU A 25 5.52 -0.62 21.60
CA GLU A 25 6.14 -1.58 20.68
C GLU A 25 5.35 -2.90 20.58
N LYS A 26 4.60 -3.28 21.62
CA LYS A 26 3.75 -4.48 21.58
C LYS A 26 2.59 -4.30 20.58
N ASP A 27 1.95 -3.13 20.56
CA ASP A 27 0.89 -2.80 19.60
C ASP A 27 1.43 -2.84 18.15
N ARG A 28 2.59 -2.20 17.92
CA ARG A 28 3.29 -2.23 16.62
C ARG A 28 3.64 -3.67 16.21
N ALA A 29 4.19 -4.44 17.14
CA ALA A 29 4.59 -5.82 16.90
C ALA A 29 3.39 -6.72 16.59
N MET A 30 2.23 -6.53 17.24
CA MET A 30 1.04 -7.33 16.96
C MET A 30 0.61 -7.20 15.50
N VAL A 31 0.49 -5.97 14.99
CA VAL A 31 0.12 -5.72 13.59
C VAL A 31 1.20 -6.28 12.65
N ARG A 32 2.47 -5.97 12.94
CA ARG A 32 3.62 -6.38 12.14
C ARG A 32 3.73 -7.90 12.02
N THR A 33 3.71 -8.60 13.15
CA THR A 33 3.81 -10.06 13.21
C THR A 33 2.62 -10.73 12.52
N SER A 34 1.42 -10.17 12.64
CA SER A 34 0.23 -10.73 11.98
C SER A 34 0.31 -10.67 10.46
N LEU A 35 0.84 -9.58 9.90
CA LEU A 35 1.12 -9.46 8.47
C LEU A 35 2.30 -10.36 8.04
N GLN A 36 3.36 -10.46 8.84
CA GLN A 36 4.50 -11.36 8.58
C GLN A 36 4.08 -12.84 8.58
N ASN A 37 3.19 -13.25 9.49
CA ASN A 37 2.68 -14.62 9.54
C ASN A 37 1.88 -14.99 8.30
N LYS A 38 1.19 -14.02 7.67
CA LYS A 38 0.53 -14.23 6.37
C LYS A 38 1.54 -14.35 5.24
N ARG A 39 2.61 -13.55 5.28
CA ARG A 39 3.73 -13.57 4.32
C ARG A 39 4.45 -14.93 4.27
N ASN A 40 4.60 -15.61 5.40
CA ASN A 40 5.35 -16.87 5.51
C ASN A 40 4.52 -18.13 5.18
N LYS A 41 3.25 -17.99 4.78
CA LYS A 41 2.44 -19.16 4.40
C LYS A 41 2.87 -19.72 3.05
N PRO A 42 2.98 -21.05 2.89
CA PRO A 42 3.23 -21.67 1.60
C PRO A 42 2.15 -21.26 0.58
N THR A 43 2.58 -20.97 -0.65
CA THR A 43 1.70 -20.63 -1.76
C THR A 43 2.38 -21.04 -3.07
N ASP A 44 1.58 -21.45 -4.05
CA ASP A 44 2.06 -21.74 -5.41
C ASP A 44 2.32 -20.45 -6.21
N ASN A 45 1.82 -19.31 -5.74
CA ASN A 45 2.12 -18.02 -6.33
C ASN A 45 3.57 -17.64 -5.99
N PRO A 46 4.45 -17.37 -6.96
CA PRO A 46 5.83 -16.93 -6.68
C PRO A 46 5.90 -15.52 -6.07
N TYR A 47 4.82 -14.74 -6.16
CA TYR A 47 4.72 -13.37 -5.62
C TYR A 47 3.37 -13.11 -4.94
N PRO A 48 3.03 -13.81 -3.84
CA PRO A 48 1.81 -13.55 -3.06
C PRO A 48 1.74 -12.11 -2.58
N PHE A 49 0.51 -11.62 -2.40
CA PHE A 49 0.21 -10.27 -1.95
C PHE A 49 1.05 -9.82 -0.74
N TYR A 50 1.16 -10.64 0.31
CA TYR A 50 1.87 -10.26 1.53
C TYR A 50 3.40 -10.15 1.37
N LEU A 51 4.01 -10.76 0.34
CA LEU A 51 5.43 -10.52 0.01
C LEU A 51 5.64 -9.12 -0.56
N LYS A 52 4.60 -8.51 -1.14
CA LYS A 52 4.63 -7.16 -1.72
C LYS A 52 4.68 -6.07 -0.65
N LEU A 53 4.36 -6.39 0.60
CA LEU A 53 4.35 -5.47 1.73
C LEU A 53 5.68 -5.54 2.49
N THR A 54 6.61 -4.62 2.16
CA THR A 54 7.86 -4.46 2.90
C THR A 54 7.71 -3.35 3.94
N HIS A 55 7.91 -3.67 5.21
CA HIS A 55 7.84 -2.69 6.30
C HIS A 55 8.98 -1.66 6.19
N ARG A 56 8.68 -0.37 6.35
CA ARG A 56 9.62 0.74 6.16
C ARG A 56 9.69 1.60 7.42
N LYS A 57 10.90 1.71 8.00
CA LYS A 57 11.21 2.68 9.07
C LYS A 57 11.87 3.94 8.51
N ASN A 58 12.85 3.73 7.64
CA ASN A 58 13.60 4.77 6.94
C ASN A 58 13.09 4.91 5.49
N PRO A 59 13.38 6.03 4.80
CA PRO A 59 13.23 6.10 3.36
C PRO A 59 13.93 4.92 2.68
N PRO A 60 13.44 4.45 1.53
CA PRO A 60 14.06 3.33 0.81
C PRO A 60 15.51 3.67 0.42
N GLU A 61 16.51 3.03 1.05
CA GLU A 61 17.93 3.36 0.90
C GLU A 61 18.52 3.11 -0.50
N PHE A 62 18.03 2.12 -1.24
CA PHE A 62 18.65 1.64 -2.50
C PHE A 62 17.65 1.13 -3.54
N ALA A 63 16.53 1.84 -3.72
CA ALA A 63 15.69 1.60 -4.89
C ALA A 63 15.70 2.86 -5.74
N ASP A 64 16.32 2.80 -6.92
CA ASP A 64 16.44 3.84 -7.97
C ASP A 64 15.10 4.42 -8.46
N CYS A 65 14.00 4.15 -7.77
CA CYS A 65 12.71 4.68 -8.09
C CYS A 65 12.41 5.93 -7.27
N GLU A 66 12.53 7.05 -7.94
CA GLU A 66 12.20 8.37 -7.43
C GLU A 66 10.71 8.49 -7.06
N LEU A 67 9.81 7.74 -7.71
CA LEU A 67 8.43 7.66 -7.24
C LEU A 67 8.35 7.07 -5.84
N CYS A 68 9.09 6.01 -5.53
CA CYS A 68 9.06 5.40 -4.20
C CYS A 68 9.45 6.41 -3.13
N HIS A 69 10.42 7.28 -3.43
CA HIS A 69 10.81 8.39 -2.56
C HIS A 69 9.70 9.43 -2.42
N HIS A 70 9.08 9.87 -3.53
CA HIS A 70 7.96 10.82 -3.46
C HIS A 70 6.75 10.26 -2.73
N LEU A 71 6.42 8.98 -2.93
CA LEU A 71 5.36 8.29 -2.19
C LEU A 71 5.72 8.13 -0.72
N TYR A 72 6.99 7.84 -0.39
CA TYR A 72 7.46 7.82 0.99
C TYR A 72 7.24 9.19 1.64
N GLN A 73 7.67 10.27 0.99
CA GLN A 73 7.48 11.65 1.47
C GLN A 73 5.99 12.00 1.64
N LEU A 74 5.17 11.72 0.64
CA LEU A 74 3.71 11.91 0.69
C LEU A 74 3.09 11.21 1.90
N PHE A 75 3.38 9.93 2.09
CA PHE A 75 2.81 9.16 3.18
C PHE A 75 3.41 9.55 4.54
N LYS A 76 4.64 10.06 4.60
CA LYS A 76 5.20 10.66 5.82
C LYS A 76 4.50 11.97 6.20
N GLU A 77 4.12 12.80 5.24
CA GLU A 77 3.28 13.97 5.51
C GLU A 77 1.90 13.57 6.02
N ILE A 78 1.27 12.56 5.40
CA ILE A 78 -0.02 12.01 5.87
C ILE A 78 0.13 11.46 7.30
N TRP A 79 1.23 10.74 7.58
CA TRP A 79 1.55 10.22 8.91
C TRP A 79 1.65 11.35 9.94
N GLY A 80 2.41 12.40 9.64
CA GLY A 80 2.61 13.54 10.54
C GLY A 80 3.19 13.08 11.89
N SER A 81 2.58 13.52 12.99
CA SER A 81 2.97 13.15 14.36
C SER A 81 2.24 11.92 14.90
N ASN A 82 1.41 11.26 14.10
CA ASN A 82 0.66 10.08 14.56
C ASN A 82 1.60 8.88 14.75
N ASP A 83 1.13 7.85 15.44
CA ASP A 83 1.83 6.57 15.54
C ASP A 83 1.26 5.56 14.54
N GLY A 84 2.03 4.54 14.17
CA GLY A 84 1.60 3.61 13.13
C GLY A 84 2.68 2.71 12.54
N SER A 85 2.34 2.11 11.41
CA SER A 85 3.22 1.23 10.64
C SER A 85 3.11 1.53 9.15
N PHE A 86 4.25 1.58 8.47
CA PHE A 86 4.33 1.90 7.05
C PHE A 86 4.89 0.72 6.24
N TYR A 87 4.25 0.42 5.12
CA TYR A 87 4.63 -0.66 4.21
C TYR A 87 4.66 -0.13 2.78
N GLN A 88 5.69 -0.50 2.03
CA GLN A 88 5.86 -0.08 0.65
C GLN A 88 6.63 -1.13 -0.14
N GLY A 89 6.19 -1.45 -1.35
CA GLY A 89 6.87 -2.40 -2.24
C GLY A 89 6.73 -2.10 -3.73
N HIS A 90 7.70 -2.61 -4.49
CA HIS A 90 7.78 -2.56 -5.96
C HIS A 90 7.21 -3.83 -6.58
N HIS A 91 5.90 -3.96 -6.55
CA HIS A 91 5.24 -5.15 -7.07
C HIS A 91 3.91 -4.78 -7.72
N TYR A 92 3.62 -5.49 -8.81
CA TYR A 92 2.31 -5.44 -9.45
C TYR A 92 1.26 -6.09 -8.52
N LEU A 93 0.05 -5.54 -8.56
CA LEU A 93 -1.15 -6.22 -8.09
C LEU A 93 -1.73 -7.04 -9.23
N ASP A 94 -1.88 -8.32 -8.97
CA ASP A 94 -2.65 -9.25 -9.79
C ASP A 94 -4.03 -9.33 -9.18
N PHE A 95 -5.01 -8.60 -9.72
CA PHE A 95 -6.33 -8.52 -9.10
C PHE A 95 -7.05 -9.87 -9.01
N GLU A 96 -6.79 -10.81 -9.92
CA GLU A 96 -7.41 -12.13 -9.86
C GLU A 96 -6.94 -12.90 -8.61
N ASN A 97 -5.66 -12.79 -8.29
CA ASN A 97 -5.03 -13.53 -7.20
C ASN A 97 -4.97 -12.74 -5.87
N ASP A 98 -4.87 -11.41 -5.91
CA ASP A 98 -4.61 -10.58 -4.73
C ASP A 98 -5.88 -10.03 -4.08
N VAL A 99 -7.02 -9.96 -4.77
CA VAL A 99 -8.24 -9.31 -4.24
C VAL A 99 -8.70 -9.94 -2.93
N LYS A 100 -8.60 -11.27 -2.81
CA LYS A 100 -8.94 -11.97 -1.57
C LYS A 100 -7.99 -11.56 -0.43
N ASP A 101 -6.69 -11.53 -0.69
CA ASP A 101 -5.68 -11.16 0.30
C ASP A 101 -5.79 -9.68 0.70
N MET A 102 -6.16 -8.79 -0.23
CA MET A 102 -6.46 -7.39 0.07
C MET A 102 -7.64 -7.25 1.04
N LYS A 103 -8.74 -8.01 0.82
CA LYS A 103 -9.89 -8.04 1.74
C LYS A 103 -9.49 -8.59 3.10
N ASP A 104 -8.75 -9.69 3.12
CA ASP A 104 -8.29 -10.33 4.36
C ASP A 104 -7.34 -9.42 5.14
N MET A 105 -6.47 -8.68 4.45
CA MET A 105 -5.59 -7.68 5.05
C MET A 105 -6.39 -6.52 5.64
N ALA A 106 -7.36 -5.97 4.90
CA ALA A 106 -8.19 -4.86 5.39
C ALA A 106 -8.94 -5.24 6.68
N LYS A 107 -9.54 -6.44 6.71
CA LYS A 107 -10.20 -6.99 7.89
C LYS A 107 -9.23 -7.20 9.05
N LEU A 108 -8.07 -7.80 8.78
CA LEU A 108 -7.05 -8.06 9.79
C LEU A 108 -6.56 -6.75 10.42
N ILE A 109 -6.16 -5.77 9.61
CA ILE A 109 -5.66 -4.47 10.08
C ILE A 109 -6.70 -3.79 10.96
N LEU A 110 -7.97 -3.73 10.52
CA LEU A 110 -9.01 -3.04 11.28
C LEU A 110 -9.59 -3.84 12.45
N SER A 111 -9.26 -5.12 12.59
CA SER A 111 -9.61 -5.91 13.78
C SER A 111 -8.81 -5.55 15.03
N PHE A 112 -7.63 -4.93 14.87
CA PHE A 112 -6.85 -4.46 16.02
C PHE A 112 -7.50 -3.21 16.60
N GLU A 113 -8.00 -3.29 17.84
CA GLU A 113 -8.75 -2.21 18.48
C GLU A 113 -8.06 -0.84 18.38
N LYS A 114 -6.73 -0.83 18.58
CA LYS A 114 -5.86 0.35 18.51
C LYS A 114 -5.58 0.87 17.10
N VAL A 115 -6.07 0.24 16.03
CA VAL A 115 -6.01 0.78 14.67
C VAL A 115 -7.26 1.61 14.40
N LYS A 116 -7.08 2.90 14.08
CA LYS A 116 -8.19 3.79 13.72
C LYS A 116 -8.60 3.64 12.24
N LYS A 117 -7.59 3.59 11.37
CA LYS A 117 -7.72 3.56 9.91
C LYS A 117 -6.42 3.11 9.27
N PHE A 118 -6.48 2.78 7.98
CA PHE A 118 -5.29 2.66 7.15
C PHE A 118 -5.50 3.34 5.81
N TYR A 119 -4.40 3.70 5.17
CA TYR A 119 -4.36 4.22 3.82
C TYR A 119 -3.78 3.14 2.92
N LEU A 120 -4.36 2.97 1.74
CA LEU A 120 -3.82 2.11 0.70
C LEU A 120 -3.78 2.86 -0.62
N LEU A 121 -2.62 2.83 -1.27
CA LEU A 121 -2.42 3.34 -2.61
C LEU A 121 -1.76 2.26 -3.45
N TYR A 122 -2.34 2.07 -4.63
CA TYR A 122 -1.69 1.34 -5.70
C TYR A 122 -1.48 2.25 -6.90
N VAL A 123 -0.24 2.27 -7.40
CA VAL A 123 0.14 2.98 -8.64
C VAL A 123 0.63 1.94 -9.64
N LYS A 124 -0.22 1.62 -10.61
CA LYS A 124 0.11 0.89 -11.85
C LYS A 124 0.41 1.91 -12.94
N GLY A 125 1.49 1.73 -13.68
CA GLY A 125 1.64 2.41 -14.96
C GLY A 125 2.58 3.60 -15.01
N PHE A 126 3.86 3.39 -14.67
CA PHE A 126 4.90 4.13 -15.43
C PHE A 126 5.08 3.66 -16.87
N SER A 127 4.22 2.77 -17.36
CA SER A 127 4.06 2.61 -18.81
C SER A 127 3.47 3.86 -19.48
N GLU A 128 2.72 4.71 -18.76
CA GLU A 128 2.06 5.90 -19.33
C GLU A 128 2.79 7.23 -19.03
N ILE A 129 3.51 7.32 -17.91
CA ILE A 129 4.28 8.51 -17.52
C ILE A 129 5.77 8.20 -17.71
N LYS A 130 6.44 8.91 -18.62
CA LYS A 130 7.88 8.73 -18.87
C LYS A 130 8.67 8.89 -17.58
N THR A 131 9.66 8.03 -17.33
CA THR A 131 10.56 8.09 -16.16
C THR A 131 11.07 9.51 -15.89
N THR A 132 11.44 10.25 -16.94
CA THR A 132 11.89 11.65 -16.88
C THR A 132 10.87 12.61 -16.26
N VAL A 133 9.57 12.36 -16.46
CA VAL A 133 8.49 13.15 -15.88
C VAL A 133 8.38 12.90 -14.38
N ILE A 134 8.54 11.66 -13.90
CA ILE A 134 8.61 11.38 -12.45
C ILE A 134 9.78 12.09 -11.83
N LYS A 135 10.93 12.06 -12.51
CA LYS A 135 12.15 12.67 -11.98
C LYS A 135 12.02 14.16 -11.74
N ALA A 136 11.29 14.82 -12.63
CA ALA A 136 11.04 16.24 -12.54
C ALA A 136 9.78 16.59 -11.72
N MET A 137 8.97 15.60 -11.33
CA MET A 137 7.70 15.85 -10.65
C MET A 137 7.94 16.23 -9.20
N SER A 138 7.49 17.42 -8.83
CA SER A 138 7.42 17.85 -7.44
C SER A 138 6.39 17.03 -6.65
N LEU A 139 6.53 17.01 -5.33
CA LEU A 139 5.54 16.37 -4.45
C LEU A 139 4.13 16.96 -4.60
N THR A 140 4.02 18.27 -4.89
CA THR A 140 2.75 18.94 -5.15
C THR A 140 2.08 18.41 -6.41
N GLU A 141 2.80 18.33 -7.52
CA GLU A 141 2.28 17.78 -8.78
C GLU A 141 1.87 16.31 -8.66
N LEU A 142 2.59 15.52 -7.84
CA LEU A 142 2.20 14.15 -7.55
C LEU A 142 0.83 14.11 -6.83
N LYS A 143 0.63 14.96 -5.81
CA LYS A 143 -0.64 15.04 -5.07
C LYS A 143 -1.82 15.38 -5.98
N GLU A 144 -1.65 16.33 -6.90
CA GLU A 144 -2.69 16.73 -7.86
C GLU A 144 -3.12 15.59 -8.79
N LYS A 145 -2.23 14.62 -9.04
CA LYS A 145 -2.52 13.44 -9.87
C LYS A 145 -3.16 12.29 -9.09
N LEU A 146 -3.24 12.38 -7.77
CA LEU A 146 -3.81 11.35 -6.90
C LEU A 146 -5.24 11.69 -6.53
N ILE A 147 -6.09 10.67 -6.49
CA ILE A 147 -7.47 10.79 -6.03
C ILE A 147 -7.51 10.36 -4.57
N ASN A 148 -8.17 11.11 -3.70
CA ASN A 148 -8.40 10.70 -2.32
C ASN A 148 -9.83 10.17 -2.20
N LYS A 149 -9.99 8.97 -1.66
CA LYS A 149 -11.30 8.37 -1.37
C LYS A 149 -11.31 7.85 0.04
N ARG A 150 -12.19 8.39 0.87
CA ARG A 150 -12.49 7.84 2.19
C ARG A 150 -13.64 6.85 2.07
N CYS A 151 -13.53 5.72 2.77
CA CYS A 151 -14.56 4.71 2.81
C CYS A 151 -14.48 3.86 4.08
N SER A 152 -15.58 3.27 4.50
CA SER A 152 -15.61 2.25 5.55
C SER A 152 -14.98 0.93 5.06
N LEU A 153 -14.70 0.01 5.98
CA LEU A 153 -14.25 -1.34 5.63
C LEU A 153 -15.24 -2.06 4.70
N GLU A 154 -16.54 -1.92 4.97
CA GLU A 154 -17.60 -2.55 4.17
C GLU A 154 -17.61 -1.99 2.75
N GLU A 155 -17.57 -0.66 2.62
CA GLU A 155 -17.49 0.02 1.33
C GLU A 155 -16.22 -0.38 0.56
N PHE A 156 -15.08 -0.47 1.23
CA PHE A 156 -13.83 -0.91 0.60
C PHE A 156 -13.94 -2.36 0.08
N ILE A 157 -14.53 -3.26 0.85
CA ILE A 157 -14.80 -4.64 0.40
C ILE A 157 -15.74 -4.65 -0.80
N GLN A 158 -16.77 -3.80 -0.82
CA GLN A 158 -17.68 -3.69 -1.97
C GLN A 158 -16.97 -3.16 -3.22
N ILE A 159 -16.11 -2.16 -3.08
CA ILE A 159 -15.26 -1.65 -4.17
C ILE A 159 -14.43 -2.77 -4.79
N LEU A 160 -13.83 -3.63 -3.95
CA LEU A 160 -13.07 -4.79 -4.43
C LEU A 160 -13.95 -5.86 -5.07
N ASN A 161 -15.15 -6.14 -4.53
CA ASN A 161 -16.08 -7.11 -5.11
C ASN A 161 -16.60 -6.69 -6.48
N ARG A 162 -16.86 -5.39 -6.66
CA ARG A 162 -17.43 -4.82 -7.90
C ARG A 162 -16.36 -4.47 -8.94
N ASN A 163 -15.09 -4.79 -8.68
CA ASN A 163 -13.96 -4.41 -9.52
C ASN A 163 -13.88 -2.88 -9.78
N GLU A 164 -14.26 -2.08 -8.78
CA GLU A 164 -14.25 -0.61 -8.85
C GLU A 164 -12.97 -0.01 -8.25
N PHE A 165 -11.99 -0.86 -7.92
CA PHE A 165 -10.71 -0.40 -7.39
C PHE A 165 -9.93 0.37 -8.45
N LYS A 166 -9.56 1.61 -8.14
CA LYS A 166 -8.92 2.54 -9.06
C LYS A 166 -7.45 2.71 -8.75
N ASN A 167 -6.65 2.60 -9.78
CA ASN A 167 -5.26 3.04 -9.79
C ASN A 167 -5.15 4.53 -9.39
N ARG A 168 -4.03 4.93 -8.76
CA ARG A 168 -3.76 6.31 -8.32
C ARG A 168 -4.78 6.89 -7.34
N THR A 169 -5.55 6.02 -6.69
CA THR A 169 -6.48 6.41 -5.63
C THR A 169 -5.90 6.02 -4.28
N ILE A 170 -5.76 6.99 -3.38
CA ILE A 170 -5.48 6.77 -1.97
C ILE A 170 -6.81 6.46 -1.29
N TYR A 171 -6.97 5.20 -0.89
CA TYR A 171 -8.11 4.75 -0.09
C TYR A 171 -7.82 4.94 1.38
N GLU A 172 -8.48 5.89 2.03
CA GLU A 172 -8.55 5.99 3.49
C GLU A 172 -9.65 5.06 3.99
N VAL A 173 -9.28 3.90 4.52
CA VAL A 173 -10.22 2.88 4.99
C VAL A 173 -10.37 2.97 6.51
N THR A 174 -11.58 3.29 6.96
CA THR A 174 -11.94 3.40 8.39
C THR A 174 -12.70 2.15 8.86
N ARG A 175 -12.70 1.91 10.17
CA ARG A 175 -13.50 0.83 10.77
C ARG A 175 -15.01 1.02 10.57
N TYR A 176 -15.46 2.28 10.64
CA TYR A 176 -16.85 2.72 10.49
C TYR A 176 -16.92 3.80 9.40
#